data_AF-A0A9X9F3I1-F1
#
_entry.id   AF-A0A9X9F3I1-F1
#
_cell.length_a   1.000
_cell.length_b   1.000
_cell.length_c   1.000
_cell.angle_alpha   90.00
_cell.angle_beta   90.00
_cell.angle_gamma   90.00
#
_symmetry.space_group_name_H-M   'P 1'
#
loop_
_entity.id
_entity.type
_entity.pdbx_description
1 polymer ?
#
loop_
_entity_poly.entity_id
_entity_poly.type
_entity_poly.pdbx_seq_one_letter_code
_entity_poly.pdbx_strand_id
1 'polypeptide(L)'
;DTLENLVKGGRIGKGKAFIGSLLNIKPIASLEDGVYNPVTKVRSQGQIVKTLAKLFEQDTAGKVVKAVAIPHAKAIPLAESMKAAVEKV
;
A
#
# COMPACT_ATOMS: atom_id res chain seq x y z
N ASP A 1 6.65 -0.41 10.95
CA ASP A 1 5.35 -0.38 10.26
C ASP A 1 4.33 -1.18 11.05
N THR A 2 3.53 -0.53 11.89
CA THR A 2 2.40 -1.15 12.59
C THR A 2 1.13 -0.38 12.28
N LEU A 3 -0.04 -0.99 12.46
CA LEU A 3 -1.34 -0.32 12.29
C LEU A 3 -1.77 0.47 13.54
N GLU A 4 -0.93 0.58 14.57
CA GLU A 4 -1.30 1.23 15.84
C GLU A 4 -1.83 2.65 15.67
N ASN A 5 -1.21 3.46 14.80
CA ASN A 5 -1.66 4.84 14.56
C ASN A 5 -3.05 4.88 13.90
N LEU A 6 -3.34 3.94 13.00
CA LEU A 6 -4.67 3.81 12.39
C LEU A 6 -5.71 3.32 13.41
N VAL A 7 -5.32 2.43 14.33
CA VAL A 7 -6.16 1.96 15.44
C VAL A 7 -6.47 3.10 16.42
N LYS A 8 -5.43 3.75 16.97
CA LYS A 8 -5.56 4.88 17.91
C LYS A 8 -6.34 6.03 17.30
N GLY A 9 -6.16 6.27 16.00
CA GLY A 9 -6.91 7.28 15.28
C GLY A 9 -8.36 6.89 14.96
N GLY A 10 -8.73 5.62 14.97
CA GLY A 10 -10.06 5.17 14.51
C GLY A 10 -10.21 5.10 12.97
N ARG A 11 -9.12 5.28 12.21
CA ARG A 11 -9.11 5.25 10.73
C ARG A 11 -8.83 3.86 10.16
N ILE A 12 -8.71 2.85 11.03
CA ILE A 12 -8.40 1.46 10.66
C ILE A 12 -9.47 0.78 9.78
N GLY A 13 -10.71 1.29 9.75
CA GLY A 13 -11.77 0.80 8.87
C GLY A 13 -12.00 -0.73 8.96
N LYS A 14 -12.02 -1.40 7.81
CA LYS A 14 -12.14 -2.87 7.70
C LYS A 14 -10.86 -3.61 8.10
N GLY A 15 -9.74 -2.90 8.26
CA GLY A 15 -8.46 -3.42 8.72
C GLY A 15 -8.45 -3.90 10.17
N LYS A 16 -9.53 -3.70 10.94
CA LYS A 16 -9.67 -4.20 12.32
C LYS A 16 -9.42 -5.71 12.43
N ALA A 17 -9.71 -6.48 11.38
CA ALA A 17 -9.44 -7.91 11.33
C ALA A 17 -7.95 -8.27 11.56
N PHE A 18 -7.02 -7.33 11.36
CA PHE A 18 -5.59 -7.55 11.52
C PHE A 18 -5.02 -7.13 12.88
N ILE A 19 -5.82 -6.61 13.80
CA ILE A 19 -5.36 -6.06 15.10
C ILE A 19 -4.53 -7.08 15.90
N GLY A 20 -4.74 -8.39 15.72
CA GLY A 20 -3.97 -9.44 16.39
C GLY A 20 -2.91 -10.16 15.52
N SER A 21 -2.92 -9.99 14.20
CA SER A 21 -2.07 -10.77 13.28
C SER A 21 -0.89 -9.98 12.73
N LEU A 22 -0.68 -8.75 13.21
CA LEU A 22 0.22 -7.80 12.57
C LEU A 22 1.72 -8.02 12.87
N LEU A 23 2.04 -9.02 13.70
CA LEU A 23 3.43 -9.36 14.00
C LEU A 23 4.08 -9.92 12.72
N ASN A 24 5.15 -9.27 12.25
CA ASN A 24 5.97 -9.70 11.10
C ASN A 24 5.28 -9.71 9.72
N ILE A 25 4.18 -8.96 9.55
CA ILE A 25 3.56 -8.75 8.23
C ILE A 25 3.42 -7.26 7.92
N LYS A 26 3.52 -6.93 6.63
CA LYS A 26 3.28 -5.61 6.07
C LYS A 26 1.97 -5.64 5.29
N PRO A 27 0.90 -4.98 5.77
CA PRO A 27 -0.38 -4.98 5.07
C PRO A 27 -0.33 -4.04 3.85
N ILE A 28 -1.06 -4.42 2.80
CA ILE A 28 -1.38 -3.58 1.64
C ILE A 28 -2.90 -3.43 1.62
N ALA A 29 -3.37 -2.22 1.39
CA ALA A 29 -4.77 -1.87 1.42
C ALA A 29 -5.10 -0.82 0.36
N SER A 30 -6.35 -0.82 -0.09
CA SER A 30 -6.95 0.27 -0.86
C SER A 30 -7.69 1.22 0.08
N LEU A 31 -7.89 2.45 -0.39
CA LEU A 31 -8.76 3.43 0.23
C LEU A 31 -9.95 3.64 -0.71
N GLU A 32 -11.10 3.09 -0.34
CA GLU A 32 -12.35 3.20 -1.10
C GLU A 32 -13.34 3.95 -0.22
N ASP A 33 -13.95 5.03 -0.75
CA ASP A 33 -14.90 5.89 -0.01
C ASP A 33 -14.37 6.37 1.35
N GLY A 34 -13.06 6.63 1.43
CA GLY A 34 -12.39 7.04 2.68
C GLY A 34 -12.24 5.93 3.72
N VAL A 35 -12.56 4.69 3.38
CA VAL A 35 -12.45 3.53 4.27
C VAL A 35 -11.24 2.68 3.90
N TYR A 36 -10.42 2.39 4.90
CA TYR A 36 -9.32 1.45 4.77
C TYR A 36 -9.85 0.04 4.47
N ASN A 37 -9.51 -0.49 3.29
CA ASN A 37 -9.93 -1.81 2.82
C ASN A 37 -8.71 -2.73 2.61
N PRO A 38 -8.56 -3.79 3.41
CA PRO A 38 -7.53 -4.82 3.20
C PRO A 38 -7.48 -5.39 1.79
N VAL A 39 -6.30 -5.38 1.16
CA VAL A 39 -6.07 -6.06 -0.13
C VAL A 39 -5.26 -7.34 0.09
N THR A 40 -4.09 -7.24 0.73
CA THR A 40 -3.23 -8.39 1.00
C THR A 40 -2.22 -8.12 2.11
N LYS A 41 -1.39 -9.10 2.43
CA LYS A 41 -0.28 -9.01 3.38
C LYS A 41 0.98 -9.60 2.77
N VAL A 42 2.10 -8.91 2.93
CA VAL A 42 3.42 -9.36 2.49
C VAL A 42 4.40 -9.33 3.66
N ARG A 43 5.61 -9.86 3.50
CA ARG A 43 6.61 -9.90 4.57
C ARG A 43 7.76 -8.93 4.33
N SER A 44 8.27 -8.86 3.10
CA SER A 44 9.41 -8.01 2.76
C SER A 44 9.01 -6.73 2.02
N GLN A 45 9.87 -5.71 2.08
CA GLN A 45 9.69 -4.47 1.31
C GLN A 45 9.70 -4.71 -0.20
N GLY A 46 10.55 -5.63 -0.68
CA GLY A 46 10.59 -5.98 -2.10
C GLY A 46 9.27 -6.58 -2.61
N GLN A 47 8.56 -7.33 -1.75
CA GLN A 47 7.23 -7.82 -2.08
C GLN A 47 6.20 -6.68 -2.16
N ILE A 48 6.32 -5.63 -1.34
CA ILE A 48 5.44 -4.46 -1.44
C ILE A 48 5.54 -3.83 -2.83
N VAL A 49 6.77 -3.52 -3.27
CA VAL A 49 7.02 -2.88 -4.56
C VAL A 49 6.48 -3.75 -5.69
N LYS A 50 6.79 -5.05 -5.69
CA LYS A 50 6.31 -5.98 -6.72
C LYS A 50 4.79 -6.08 -6.75
N THR A 51 4.15 -6.18 -5.58
CA THR A 51 2.69 -6.30 -5.49
C THR A 51 2.00 -5.02 -5.94
N LEU A 52 2.43 -3.84 -5.46
CA LEU A 52 1.84 -2.57 -5.83
C LEU A 52 2.06 -2.24 -7.31
N ALA A 53 3.24 -2.53 -7.88
CA ALA A 53 3.50 -2.29 -9.30
C ALA A 53 2.59 -3.16 -10.19
N LYS A 54 2.38 -4.42 -9.81
CA LYS A 54 1.44 -5.31 -10.50
C LYS A 54 0.00 -4.79 -10.42
N LEU A 55 -0.45 -4.36 -9.24
CA LEU A 55 -1.79 -3.79 -9.08
C LEU A 55 -1.94 -2.51 -9.92
N PHE A 56 -0.92 -1.65 -9.92
CA PHE A 56 -0.90 -0.45 -10.75
C PHE A 56 -1.04 -0.78 -12.23
N GLU A 57 -0.23 -1.70 -12.77
CA GLU A 57 -0.32 -2.17 -14.17
C GLU A 57 -1.74 -2.65 -14.52
N GLN A 58 -2.35 -3.44 -13.64
CA GLN A 58 -3.72 -3.92 -13.83
C GLN A 58 -4.74 -2.77 -13.81
N ASP A 59 -4.61 -1.85 -12.87
CA ASP A 59 -5.54 -0.73 -12.70
C ASP A 59 -5.42 0.32 -13.81
N THR A 60 -4.25 0.43 -14.45
CA THR A 60 -3.98 1.40 -15.52
C THR A 60 -4.05 0.82 -16.92
N ALA A 61 -4.24 -0.49 -17.07
CA ALA A 61 -4.35 -1.15 -18.37
C ALA A 61 -5.40 -0.46 -19.26
N GLY A 62 -4.98 -0.05 -20.46
CA GLY A 62 -5.84 0.64 -21.43
C GLY A 62 -6.21 2.09 -21.07
N LYS A 63 -5.59 2.68 -20.05
CA LYS A 63 -5.84 4.07 -19.61
C LYS A 63 -4.62 4.95 -19.88
N VAL A 64 -4.86 6.23 -20.17
CA VAL A 64 -3.80 7.24 -20.20
C VAL A 64 -3.59 7.79 -18.79
N VAL A 65 -2.48 7.44 -18.17
CA VAL A 65 -2.11 7.93 -16.83
C VAL A 65 -1.51 9.33 -16.96
N LYS A 66 -2.20 10.35 -16.42
CA LYS A 66 -1.74 11.75 -16.49
C LYS A 66 -0.69 12.09 -15.45
N ALA A 67 -0.82 11.51 -14.26
CA ALA A 67 0.07 11.75 -13.13
C ALA A 67 -0.04 10.61 -12.12
N VAL A 68 1.04 10.39 -11.37
CA VAL A 68 1.10 9.45 -10.25
C VAL A 68 1.73 10.16 -9.06
N ALA A 69 1.15 9.98 -7.87
CA ALA A 69 1.71 10.48 -6.61
C ALA A 69 2.08 9.31 -5.70
N ILE A 70 3.27 9.36 -5.11
CA ILE A 70 3.78 8.33 -4.19
C ILE A 70 4.08 8.99 -2.84
N PRO A 71 3.07 9.17 -1.97
CA PRO A 71 3.28 9.75 -0.64
C PRO A 71 3.98 8.75 0.29
N HIS A 72 4.79 9.27 1.21
CA HIS A 72 5.46 8.44 2.22
C HIS A 72 5.53 9.12 3.59
N ALA A 73 5.59 8.33 4.66
CA ALA A 73 5.85 8.80 6.02
C ALA A 73 7.29 8.41 6.42
N LYS A 74 8.26 9.30 6.13
CA LYS A 74 9.70 9.07 6.37
C LYS A 74 10.27 7.78 5.77
N ALA A 75 9.81 7.39 4.58
CA ALA A 75 10.23 6.16 3.89
C ALA A 75 10.67 6.43 2.44
N ILE A 76 11.52 7.46 2.26
CA ILE A 76 12.03 7.89 0.94
C ILE A 76 12.57 6.71 0.11
N PRO A 77 13.43 5.80 0.64
CA PRO A 77 13.98 4.73 -0.17
C PRO A 77 12.94 3.77 -0.76
N LEU A 78 11.84 3.52 -0.02
CA LEU A 78 10.74 2.70 -0.51
C LEU A 78 9.92 3.44 -1.56
N ALA A 79 9.69 4.73 -1.38
CA ALA A 79 9.00 5.57 -2.35
C ALA A 79 9.76 5.67 -3.67
N GLU A 80 11.09 5.82 -3.62
CA GLU A 80 11.96 5.80 -4.80
C GLU A 80 11.95 4.44 -5.50
N SER A 81 11.99 3.35 -4.73
CA SER A 81 11.85 1.99 -5.27
C SER A 81 10.50 1.79 -5.95
N MET A 82 9.43 2.33 -5.38
CA MET A 82 8.09 2.29 -5.96
C MET A 82 8.02 3.13 -7.24
N LYS A 83 8.58 4.35 -7.24
CA LYS A 83 8.67 5.21 -8.43
C LYS A 83 9.35 4.48 -9.58
N ALA A 84 10.53 3.92 -9.33
CA ALA A 84 11.29 3.20 -10.34
C ALA A 84 10.57 1.94 -10.86
N ALA A 85 9.66 1.36 -10.08
CA ALA A 85 8.83 0.23 -10.52
C ALA A 85 7.65 0.69 -11.37
N VAL A 86 6.98 1.79 -10.99
CA VAL A 86 5.86 2.37 -11.74
C VAL A 86 6.31 2.93 -13.09
N GLU A 87 7.47 3.57 -13.17
CA GLU A 87 8.00 4.12 -14.44
C GLU A 87 8.33 3.04 -15.49
N LYS A 88 8.34 1.76 -15.09
CA LYS A 88 8.57 0.61 -15.98
C LYS A 88 7.28 -0.06 -16.46
N VAL A 89 6.13 0.36 -15.89
CA VAL A 89 4.79 -0.09 -16.28
C VAL A 89 4.28 0.81 -17.38
#